data_AF-A0A7H5EWW6-F1
#
_entry.id   AF-A0A7H5EWW6-F1
#
_cell.length_a   1.000
_cell.length_b   1.000
_cell.length_c   1.000
_cell.angle_alpha   90.00
_cell.angle_beta   90.00
_cell.angle_gamma   90.00
#
_symmetry.space_group_name_H-M   'P 1'
#
loop_
_entity.id
_entity.type
_entity.pdbx_description
1 polymer ?
#
loop_
_entity_poly.entity_id
_entity_poly.type
_entity_poly.pdbx_seq_one_letter_code
_entity_poly.pdbx_strand_id
1 'polypeptide(L)'
;MGQLAKLYAYPLRRHDENSFVFTTEKGNSYAIRFVRYWQEDVLPIYLGIDLEIYEIYFEVVKIQHKGYDARIQYTLMDTIIDFLSVNNRIGFFDIEREDGRGKELLRVYNIWLKMYEKATGKTGTMVNRIVHNPGQSNSYIACIIHRDNQILNESNTEELMNLALREIFPSGQVESF
;
A
#
# COMPACT_ATOMS: atom_id res chain seq x y z
N MET A 1 10.51 22.98 5.24
CA MET A 1 9.95 21.85 6.02
C MET A 1 10.57 20.49 5.66
N GLY A 2 11.83 20.41 5.21
CA GLY A 2 12.46 19.15 4.73
C GLY A 2 13.46 18.47 5.68
N GLN A 3 13.50 18.87 6.96
CA GLN A 3 14.53 18.40 7.90
C GLN A 3 14.04 17.39 8.95
N LEU A 4 12.74 17.32 9.26
CA LEU A 4 12.20 16.41 10.28
C LEU A 4 11.95 14.98 9.77
N ALA A 5 11.60 14.79 8.49
CA ALA A 5 11.42 13.45 7.91
C ALA A 5 12.72 12.61 7.91
N LYS A 6 13.89 13.27 7.81
CA LYS A 6 15.20 12.60 7.84
C LYS A 6 15.52 11.88 9.17
N LEU A 7 14.82 12.18 10.26
CA LEU A 7 15.05 11.54 11.56
C LEU A 7 14.33 10.19 11.72
N TYR A 8 13.29 9.92 10.92
CA TYR A 8 12.42 8.75 11.14
C TYR A 8 12.55 7.66 10.08
N ALA A 9 12.97 8.00 8.85
CA ALA A 9 13.17 7.04 7.77
C ALA A 9 14.65 6.71 7.52
N TYR A 10 14.91 5.59 6.84
CA TYR A 10 16.22 5.24 6.31
C TYR A 10 16.43 5.88 4.92
N PRO A 11 17.69 6.18 4.54
CA PRO A 11 17.98 6.63 3.19
C PRO A 11 17.57 5.58 2.15
N LEU A 12 16.72 6.00 1.20
CA LEU A 12 16.29 5.18 0.08
C LEU A 12 17.28 5.28 -1.07
N ARG A 13 17.50 4.16 -1.74
CA ARG A 13 18.18 4.09 -3.05
C ARG A 13 17.17 3.60 -4.07
N ARG A 14 17.03 4.34 -5.16
CA ARG A 14 16.22 3.90 -6.30
C ARG A 14 16.92 2.71 -6.96
N HIS A 15 16.20 1.60 -7.12
CA HIS A 15 16.66 0.43 -7.87
C HIS A 15 16.19 0.53 -9.32
N ASP A 16 14.89 0.77 -9.52
CA ASP A 16 14.23 0.96 -10.82
C ASP A 16 13.20 2.11 -10.75
N GLU A 17 12.45 2.35 -11.83
CA GLU A 17 11.45 3.41 -11.89
C GLU A 17 10.48 3.39 -10.70
N ASN A 18 9.97 2.20 -10.38
CA ASN A 18 8.97 1.94 -9.35
C ASN A 18 9.51 1.00 -8.25
N SER A 19 10.82 1.00 -8.00
CA SER A 19 11.43 0.16 -6.97
C SER A 19 12.50 0.88 -6.18
N PHE A 20 12.46 0.70 -4.87
CA PHE A 20 13.36 1.33 -3.91
C PHE A 20 13.94 0.29 -2.95
N VAL A 21 15.17 0.51 -2.51
CA VAL A 21 15.87 -0.34 -1.55
C VAL A 21 16.43 0.52 -0.43
N PHE A 22 16.36 0.03 0.81
CA PHE A 22 17.06 0.63 1.93
C PHE A 22 17.73 -0.43 2.79
N THR A 23 18.79 0.00 3.49
CA THR A 23 19.54 -0.83 4.42
C THR A 23 19.53 -0.15 5.79
N THR A 24 19.19 -0.92 6.83
CA THR A 24 19.18 -0.42 8.21
C THR A 24 20.59 -0.32 8.76
N GLU A 25 20.77 0.39 9.88
CA GLU A 25 22.05 0.48 10.59
C GLU A 25 22.56 -0.90 11.06
N LYS A 26 21.65 -1.86 11.25
CA LYS A 26 21.95 -3.25 11.63
C LYS A 26 22.26 -4.14 10.43
N GLY A 27 22.32 -3.57 9.22
CA GLY A 27 22.67 -4.29 8.00
C GLY A 27 21.56 -5.15 7.38
N ASN A 28 20.31 -5.04 7.87
CA ASN A 28 19.16 -5.63 7.19
C ASN A 28 18.84 -4.82 5.94
N SER A 29 18.49 -5.47 4.83
CA SER A 29 18.13 -4.82 3.59
C SER A 29 16.73 -5.22 3.13
N TYR A 30 16.00 -4.24 2.64
CA TYR A 30 14.60 -4.38 2.25
C TYR A 30 14.37 -3.71 0.90
N ALA A 31 13.45 -4.27 0.12
CA ALA A 31 12.99 -3.69 -1.13
C ALA A 31 11.49 -3.34 -1.04
N ILE A 32 11.13 -2.23 -1.66
CA ILE A 32 9.76 -1.76 -1.86
C ILE A 32 9.56 -1.69 -3.37
N ARG A 33 8.53 -2.34 -3.89
CA ARG A 33 8.23 -2.36 -5.33
C ARG A 33 6.77 -1.97 -5.54
N PHE A 34 6.53 -1.12 -6.53
CA PHE A 34 5.20 -0.74 -6.98
C PHE A 34 5.01 -1.34 -8.37
N VAL A 35 4.21 -2.39 -8.45
CA VAL A 35 3.94 -3.11 -9.70
C VAL A 35 2.61 -2.62 -10.23
N ARG A 36 2.61 -2.11 -11.46
CA ARG A 36 1.42 -1.57 -12.09
C ARG A 36 0.43 -2.71 -12.35
N TYR A 37 -0.83 -2.53 -11.95
CA TYR A 37 -1.83 -3.59 -12.05
C TYR A 37 -2.26 -3.76 -13.52
N TRP A 38 -2.09 -4.95 -14.07
CA TRP A 38 -2.21 -5.20 -15.52
C TRP A 38 -3.59 -4.87 -16.14
N GLN A 39 -4.65 -4.80 -15.33
CA GLN A 39 -6.00 -4.44 -15.80
C GLN A 39 -6.29 -2.94 -15.77
N GLU A 40 -5.30 -2.12 -15.46
CA GLU A 40 -5.45 -0.67 -15.42
C GLU A 40 -5.83 -0.03 -16.75
N ASP A 41 -5.67 -0.68 -17.90
CA ASP A 41 -6.15 -0.11 -19.17
C ASP A 41 -7.67 -0.25 -19.29
N VAL A 42 -8.26 -1.21 -18.57
CA VAL A 42 -9.69 -1.53 -18.61
C VAL A 42 -10.46 -0.68 -17.60
N LEU A 43 -9.87 -0.41 -16.43
CA LEU A 43 -10.53 0.31 -15.34
C LEU A 43 -10.90 1.77 -15.69
N PRO A 44 -10.02 2.59 -16.30
CA PRO A 44 -10.35 3.91 -16.79
C PRO A 44 -11.42 3.92 -17.87
N ILE A 45 -11.46 2.91 -18.73
CA ILE A 45 -12.51 2.77 -19.76
C ILE A 45 -13.85 2.49 -19.09
N TYR A 46 -13.89 1.61 -18.10
CA TYR A 46 -15.11 1.17 -17.46
C TYR A 46 -15.66 2.20 -16.44
N LEU A 47 -14.77 2.81 -15.67
CA LEU A 47 -15.11 3.77 -14.62
C LEU A 47 -15.08 5.23 -15.10
N GLY A 48 -14.57 5.50 -16.31
CA GLY A 48 -14.46 6.84 -16.88
C GLY A 48 -13.49 7.77 -16.13
N ILE A 49 -12.51 7.20 -15.42
CA ILE A 49 -11.57 7.92 -14.56
C ILE A 49 -10.13 7.55 -14.87
N ASP A 50 -9.24 8.53 -14.98
CA ASP A 50 -7.82 8.28 -15.22
C ASP A 50 -7.10 7.98 -13.91
N LEU A 51 -6.94 6.69 -13.62
CA LEU A 51 -6.46 6.21 -12.33
C LEU A 51 -5.33 5.20 -12.51
N GLU A 52 -4.17 5.47 -11.91
CA GLU A 52 -3.05 4.53 -11.90
C GLU A 52 -3.12 3.63 -10.66
N ILE A 53 -3.17 2.32 -10.87
CA ILE A 53 -3.30 1.34 -9.79
C ILE A 53 -2.02 0.51 -9.68
N TYR A 54 -1.49 0.42 -8.46
CA TYR A 54 -0.27 -0.32 -8.16
C TYR A 54 -0.47 -1.33 -7.04
N GLU A 55 0.09 -2.51 -7.21
CA GLU A 55 0.32 -3.45 -6.13
C GLU A 55 1.65 -3.13 -5.43
N ILE A 56 1.64 -3.09 -4.11
CA ILE A 56 2.77 -2.75 -3.26
C ILE A 56 3.37 -4.03 -2.68
N TYR A 57 4.60 -4.31 -3.08
CA TYR A 57 5.39 -5.40 -2.53
C TYR A 57 6.43 -4.86 -1.55
N PHE A 58 6.51 -5.51 -0.39
CA PHE A 58 7.58 -5.32 0.58
C PHE A 58 8.33 -6.63 0.76
N GLU A 59 9.60 -6.63 0.38
CA GLU A 59 10.44 -7.82 0.37
C GLU A 59 11.64 -7.65 1.30
N VAL A 60 11.95 -8.72 2.02
CA VAL A 60 13.16 -8.82 2.84
C VAL A 60 14.28 -9.36 1.98
N VAL A 61 15.19 -8.49 1.54
CA VAL A 61 16.34 -8.88 0.71
C VAL A 61 17.39 -9.60 1.53
N LYS A 62 17.66 -9.11 2.75
CA LYS A 62 18.68 -9.68 3.64
C LYS A 62 18.37 -9.38 5.11
N ILE A 63 18.49 -10.39 5.97
CA ILE A 63 18.46 -10.23 7.43
C ILE A 63 19.82 -10.58 8.01
N GLN A 64 20.40 -9.64 8.75
CA GLN A 64 21.57 -9.84 9.60
C GLN A 64 21.20 -9.82 11.09
N HIS A 65 20.13 -9.10 11.45
CA HIS A 65 19.69 -8.96 12.85
C HIS A 65 18.16 -8.96 12.97
N LYS A 66 17.60 -9.66 13.97
CA LYS A 66 16.13 -9.87 14.11
C LYS A 66 15.41 -8.95 15.10
N GLY A 67 16.12 -8.01 15.75
CA GLY A 67 15.50 -7.05 16.67
C GLY A 67 14.55 -6.08 15.97
N TYR A 68 13.45 -5.74 16.65
CA TYR A 68 12.46 -4.75 16.20
C TYR A 68 13.13 -3.39 15.92
N ASP A 69 12.65 -2.74 14.86
CA ASP A 69 13.13 -1.44 14.41
C ASP A 69 11.97 -0.65 13.78
N ALA A 70 11.42 0.30 14.55
CA ALA A 70 10.31 1.13 14.12
C ALA A 70 10.65 2.03 12.92
N ARG A 71 11.92 2.31 12.61
CA ARG A 71 12.27 3.12 11.44
C ARG A 71 11.95 2.42 10.13
N ILE A 72 11.89 1.08 10.14
CA ILE A 72 11.48 0.29 8.97
C ILE A 72 10.05 0.64 8.56
N GLN A 73 9.08 0.60 9.49
CA GLN A 73 7.68 0.96 9.19
C GLN A 73 7.53 2.41 8.72
N TYR A 74 8.27 3.36 9.32
CA TYR A 74 8.25 4.75 8.87
C TYR A 74 8.84 4.88 7.46
N THR A 75 9.94 4.21 7.16
CA THR A 75 10.54 4.21 5.82
C THR A 75 9.58 3.66 4.78
N LEU A 76 8.87 2.57 5.12
CA LEU A 76 7.87 1.97 4.23
C LEU A 76 6.72 2.96 3.95
N MET A 77 6.09 3.48 4.99
CA MET A 77 4.94 4.38 4.84
C MET A 77 5.33 5.68 4.15
N ASP A 78 6.50 6.26 4.45
CA ASP A 78 6.98 7.47 3.77
C ASP A 78 7.15 7.22 2.27
N THR A 79 7.78 6.10 1.90
CA THR A 79 7.99 5.73 0.49
C THR A 79 6.65 5.54 -0.24
N ILE A 80 5.68 4.88 0.41
CA ILE A 80 4.37 4.60 -0.17
C ILE A 80 3.58 5.89 -0.35
N ILE A 81 3.46 6.71 0.69
CA ILE A 81 2.74 7.98 0.65
C ILE A 81 3.36 8.92 -0.39
N ASP A 82 4.69 9.03 -0.44
CA ASP A 82 5.36 9.86 -1.44
C ASP A 82 5.15 9.33 -2.86
N PHE A 83 5.19 8.02 -3.06
CA PHE A 83 4.91 7.41 -4.37
C PHE A 83 3.48 7.69 -4.84
N LEU A 84 2.50 7.59 -3.93
CA LEU A 84 1.09 7.78 -4.20
C LEU A 84 0.66 9.25 -4.30
N SER A 85 1.49 10.18 -3.83
CA SER A 85 1.25 11.62 -3.94
C SER A 85 1.28 12.14 -5.38
N VAL A 86 1.74 11.31 -6.33
CA VAL A 86 1.86 11.64 -7.75
C VAL A 86 0.68 11.05 -8.52
N ASN A 87 0.13 11.78 -9.49
CA ASN A 87 -0.80 11.30 -10.54
C ASN A 87 -1.94 10.38 -10.08
N ASN A 88 -2.85 10.86 -9.22
CA ASN A 88 -4.06 10.13 -8.80
C ASN A 88 -3.83 8.63 -8.49
N ARG A 89 -2.66 8.27 -7.96
CA ARG A 89 -2.28 6.87 -7.75
C ARG A 89 -3.02 6.23 -6.59
N ILE A 90 -3.16 4.92 -6.69
CA ILE A 90 -3.65 4.05 -5.62
C ILE A 90 -2.70 2.88 -5.44
N GLY A 91 -2.47 2.52 -4.17
CA GLY A 91 -1.66 1.37 -3.80
C GLY A 91 -2.50 0.28 -3.14
N PHE A 92 -2.23 -0.98 -3.50
CA PHE A 92 -2.86 -2.15 -2.92
C PHE A 92 -1.81 -3.03 -2.25
N PHE A 93 -2.05 -3.42 -1.01
CA PHE A 93 -1.42 -4.60 -0.43
C PHE A 93 -2.35 -5.78 -0.60
N ASP A 94 -2.00 -6.72 -1.48
CA ASP A 94 -2.65 -8.03 -1.49
C ASP A 94 -1.95 -8.95 -0.48
N ILE A 95 -2.70 -9.38 0.52
CA ILE A 95 -2.23 -10.26 1.57
C ILE A 95 -2.87 -11.62 1.34
N GLU A 96 -2.25 -12.39 0.45
CA GLU A 96 -2.65 -13.77 0.21
C GLU A 96 -2.13 -14.65 1.36
N ARG A 97 -3.04 -15.05 2.26
CA ARG A 97 -2.70 -15.90 3.41
C ARG A 97 -3.77 -16.92 3.74
N GLU A 98 -3.39 -18.19 3.62
CA GLU A 98 -4.20 -19.35 4.02
C GLU A 98 -4.30 -19.52 5.54
N ASP A 99 -3.39 -18.90 6.32
CA ASP A 99 -3.29 -19.08 7.77
C ASP A 99 -4.25 -18.18 8.59
N GLY A 100 -5.14 -17.43 7.91
CA GLY A 100 -6.13 -16.56 8.54
C GLY A 100 -5.57 -15.29 9.20
N ARG A 101 -4.25 -15.03 9.10
CA ARG A 101 -3.63 -13.82 9.69
C ARG A 101 -3.78 -12.56 8.84
N GLY A 102 -4.46 -12.63 7.70
CA GLY A 102 -4.69 -11.48 6.82
C GLY A 102 -5.36 -10.31 7.54
N LYS A 103 -6.41 -10.57 8.35
CA LYS A 103 -7.09 -9.53 9.16
C LYS A 103 -6.14 -8.81 10.13
N GLU A 104 -5.19 -9.55 10.71
CA GLU A 104 -4.21 -8.95 11.62
C GLU A 104 -3.22 -8.06 10.88
N LEU A 105 -2.76 -8.47 9.70
CA LEU A 105 -1.89 -7.63 8.86
C LEU A 105 -2.61 -6.36 8.38
N LEU A 106 -3.89 -6.44 8.01
CA LEU A 106 -4.72 -5.27 7.70
C LEU A 106 -4.77 -4.29 8.89
N ARG A 107 -4.89 -4.79 10.12
CA ARG A 107 -4.83 -3.95 11.34
C ARG A 107 -3.45 -3.34 11.54
N VAL A 108 -2.38 -4.11 11.36
CA VAL A 108 -1.00 -3.65 11.48
C VAL A 108 -0.71 -2.52 10.49
N TYR A 109 -1.11 -2.65 9.23
CA TYR A 109 -0.92 -1.59 8.22
C TYR A 109 -1.70 -0.31 8.56
N ASN A 110 -2.93 -0.42 9.06
CA ASN A 110 -3.67 0.72 9.58
C ASN A 110 -2.97 1.41 10.75
N ILE A 111 -2.38 0.63 11.67
CA ILE A 111 -1.60 1.17 12.79
C ILE A 111 -0.35 1.90 12.27
N TRP A 112 0.35 1.31 11.29
CA TRP A 112 1.53 1.93 10.69
C TRP A 112 1.20 3.26 10.03
N LEU A 113 0.12 3.34 9.26
CA LEU A 113 -0.34 4.59 8.67
C LEU A 113 -0.64 5.63 9.76
N LYS A 114 -1.49 5.32 10.74
CA LYS A 114 -1.84 6.27 11.82
C LYS A 114 -0.62 6.78 12.60
N MET A 115 0.35 5.90 12.87
CA MET A 115 1.60 6.29 13.52
C MET A 115 2.43 7.23 12.63
N TYR A 116 2.52 6.93 11.34
CA TYR A 116 3.20 7.76 10.36
C TYR A 116 2.55 9.14 10.21
N GLU A 117 1.23 9.21 10.12
CA GLU A 117 0.47 10.46 10.02
C GLU A 117 0.70 11.35 11.24
N LYS A 118 0.63 10.75 12.44
CA LYS A 118 0.90 11.46 13.69
C LYS A 118 2.31 12.03 13.75
N ALA A 119 3.29 11.34 13.18
CA ALA A 119 4.69 11.74 13.23
C ALA A 119 5.05 12.80 12.18
N THR A 120 4.44 12.75 11.00
CA THR A 120 4.88 13.54 9.83
C THR A 120 3.87 14.60 9.39
N GLY A 121 2.59 14.45 9.75
CA GLY A 121 1.50 15.28 9.25
C GLY A 121 1.10 14.99 7.80
N LYS A 122 1.81 14.11 7.08
CA LYS A 122 1.35 13.62 5.77
C LYS A 122 0.24 12.59 6.01
N THR A 123 -0.84 12.68 5.25
CA THR A 123 -2.07 11.93 5.49
C THR A 123 -2.45 11.06 4.29
N GLY A 124 -3.04 9.91 4.58
CA GLY A 124 -3.61 9.03 3.57
C GLY A 124 -4.87 8.35 4.09
N THR A 125 -5.67 7.83 3.18
CA THR A 125 -6.86 7.04 3.50
C THR A 125 -6.55 5.59 3.23
N MET A 126 -6.81 4.71 4.20
CA MET A 126 -6.72 3.26 4.02
C MET A 126 -8.10 2.64 4.04
N VAL A 127 -8.44 1.90 2.99
CA VAL A 127 -9.67 1.14 2.85
C VAL A 127 -9.34 -0.34 2.82
N ASN A 128 -9.83 -1.08 3.80
CA ASN A 128 -9.61 -2.51 3.90
C ASN A 128 -10.81 -3.28 3.37
N ARG A 129 -10.53 -4.34 2.61
CA ARG A 129 -11.52 -5.25 2.05
C ARG A 129 -11.05 -6.69 2.17
N ILE A 130 -12.02 -7.60 2.25
CA ILE A 130 -11.80 -9.04 2.14
C ILE A 130 -12.48 -9.46 0.85
N VAL A 131 -11.76 -10.16 -0.01
CA VAL A 131 -12.31 -10.70 -1.25
C VAL A 131 -12.41 -12.21 -1.11
N HIS A 132 -13.64 -12.71 -1.15
CA HIS A 132 -13.96 -14.12 -1.11
C HIS A 132 -14.02 -14.68 -2.52
N ASN A 133 -12.96 -15.36 -2.95
CA ASN A 133 -12.88 -16.00 -4.26
C ASN A 133 -13.38 -17.46 -4.17
N PRO A 134 -14.44 -17.85 -4.92
CA PRO A 134 -14.95 -19.21 -4.88
C PRO A 134 -13.86 -20.24 -5.23
N GLY A 135 -13.64 -21.20 -4.34
CA GLY A 135 -12.64 -22.26 -4.53
C GLY A 135 -11.19 -21.85 -4.29
N GLN A 136 -10.95 -20.64 -3.79
CA GLN A 136 -9.63 -20.11 -3.43
C GLN A 136 -9.62 -19.62 -1.97
N SER A 137 -8.43 -19.30 -1.47
CA SER A 137 -8.28 -18.60 -0.20
C SER A 137 -8.83 -17.17 -0.30
N ASN A 138 -9.19 -16.59 0.84
CA ASN A 138 -9.61 -15.19 0.86
C ASN A 138 -8.40 -14.28 0.63
N SER A 139 -8.55 -13.28 -0.24
CA SER A 139 -7.58 -12.18 -0.37
C SER A 139 -7.93 -11.08 0.62
N TYR A 140 -6.94 -10.63 1.38
CA TYR A 140 -7.09 -9.52 2.33
C TYR A 140 -6.40 -8.30 1.76
N ILE A 141 -7.20 -7.31 1.38
CA ILE A 141 -6.72 -6.17 0.61
C ILE A 141 -6.70 -4.92 1.48
N ALA A 142 -5.54 -4.31 1.64
CA ALA A 142 -5.44 -2.93 2.14
C ALA A 142 -5.15 -2.00 0.96
N CYS A 143 -6.13 -1.16 0.63
CA CYS A 143 -5.96 -0.08 -0.32
C CYS A 143 -5.53 1.19 0.41
N ILE A 144 -4.51 1.87 -0.10
CA ILE A 144 -4.02 3.13 0.44
C ILE A 144 -4.03 4.21 -0.64
N ILE A 145 -4.52 5.38 -0.28
CA ILE A 145 -4.72 6.52 -1.17
C ILE A 145 -4.14 7.76 -0.49
N HIS A 146 -3.36 8.54 -1.24
CA HIS A 146 -2.87 9.82 -0.75
C HIS A 146 -4.02 10.83 -0.62
N ARG A 147 -4.03 11.66 0.42
CA ARG A 147 -5.12 12.65 0.65
C ARG A 147 -5.34 13.60 -0.53
N ASP A 148 -4.27 13.95 -1.22
CA ASP A 148 -4.33 14.89 -2.35
C ASP A 148 -4.74 14.22 -3.67
N ASN A 149 -5.18 12.95 -3.65
CA ASN A 149 -5.76 12.30 -4.82
C ASN A 149 -7.00 13.09 -5.28
N GLN A 150 -6.99 13.56 -6.53
CA GLN A 150 -8.00 14.49 -7.04
C GLN A 150 -9.29 13.79 -7.47
N ILE A 151 -9.23 12.48 -7.72
CA ILE A 151 -10.37 11.66 -8.16
C ILE A 151 -11.12 11.11 -6.94
N LEU A 152 -10.37 10.80 -5.89
CA LEU A 152 -10.87 10.09 -4.72
C LEU A 152 -10.88 10.98 -3.49
N ASN A 153 -11.99 11.69 -3.32
CA ASN A 153 -12.35 12.22 -2.00
C ASN A 153 -12.99 11.12 -1.14
N GLU A 154 -12.96 11.27 0.19
CA GLU A 154 -13.36 10.22 1.15
C GLU A 154 -14.76 9.64 0.88
N SER A 155 -15.70 10.46 0.42
CA SER A 155 -17.09 10.08 0.11
C SER A 155 -17.25 9.18 -1.12
N ASN A 156 -16.30 9.18 -2.06
CA ASN A 156 -16.31 8.30 -3.26
C ASN A 156 -15.32 7.13 -3.16
N THR A 157 -14.42 7.18 -2.18
CA THR A 157 -13.30 6.24 -2.09
C THR A 157 -13.76 4.81 -1.86
N GLU A 158 -14.67 4.58 -0.93
CA GLU A 158 -15.14 3.22 -0.63
C GLU A 158 -15.87 2.54 -1.78
N GLU A 159 -16.73 3.28 -2.49
CA GLU A 159 -17.50 2.78 -3.61
C GLU A 159 -16.58 2.48 -4.79
N LEU A 160 -15.68 3.41 -5.14
CA LEU A 160 -14.73 3.18 -6.21
C LEU A 160 -13.81 2.00 -5.92
N MET A 161 -13.39 1.81 -4.66
CA MET A 161 -12.58 0.65 -4.29
C MET A 161 -13.35 -0.66 -4.40
N ASN A 162 -14.63 -0.67 -4.06
CA ASN A 162 -15.47 -1.84 -4.32
C ASN A 162 -15.62 -2.13 -5.82
N LEU A 163 -15.74 -1.10 -6.65
CA LEU A 163 -15.82 -1.25 -8.11
C LEU A 163 -14.51 -1.77 -8.69
N ALA A 164 -13.37 -1.16 -8.34
CA ALA A 164 -12.05 -1.59 -8.79
C ALA A 164 -11.77 -3.05 -8.39
N LEU A 165 -12.10 -3.44 -7.16
CA LEU A 165 -11.91 -4.82 -6.70
C LEU A 165 -12.84 -5.82 -7.39
N ARG A 166 -14.05 -5.41 -7.80
CA ARG A 166 -14.94 -6.28 -8.59
C ARG A 166 -14.42 -6.51 -10.00
N GLU A 167 -13.78 -5.53 -10.61
CA GLU A 167 -13.15 -5.73 -11.92
C GLU A 167 -11.89 -6.61 -11.80
N ILE A 168 -11.11 -6.40 -10.75
CA ILE A 168 -9.91 -7.20 -10.44
C ILE A 168 -10.27 -8.65 -10.10
N PHE A 169 -11.31 -8.84 -9.29
CA PHE A 169 -11.80 -10.14 -8.82
C PHE A 169 -13.26 -10.33 -9.27
N PRO A 170 -13.52 -10.60 -10.56
CA PRO A 170 -14.88 -10.62 -11.14
C PRO A 170 -15.81 -11.67 -10.55
N SER A 171 -15.24 -12.77 -10.04
CA SER A 171 -15.99 -13.84 -9.37
C SER A 171 -16.00 -13.69 -7.84
N GLY A 172 -15.31 -12.68 -7.30
CA GLY A 172 -15.09 -12.49 -5.87
C GLY A 172 -16.23 -11.73 -5.20
N GLN A 173 -16.58 -12.13 -3.97
CA GLN A 173 -17.46 -11.32 -3.12
C GLN A 173 -16.62 -10.41 -2.24
N VAL A 174 -16.88 -9.09 -2.33
CA VAL A 174 -16.16 -8.07 -1.57
C VAL A 174 -16.89 -7.78 -0.26
N GLU A 175 -16.22 -7.98 0.87
CA GLU A 175 -16.66 -7.67 2.24
C GLU A 175 -15.85 -6.50 2.81
N SER A 176 -16.51 -5.56 3.48
CA SER A 176 -15.84 -4.48 4.24
C SER A 176 -15.30 -5.01 5.57
N PHE A 177 -14.09 -4.59 5.96
CA PHE A 177 -13.45 -4.94 7.23
C PHE A 177 -13.45 -3.80 8.24
#